data_AF-A0A959RLG7-F1
#
_entry.id   AF-A0A959RLG7-F1
#
_cell.length_a   1.000
_cell.length_b   1.000
_cell.length_c   1.000
_cell.angle_alpha   90.00
_cell.angle_beta   90.00
_cell.angle_gamma   90.00
#
_symmetry.space_group_name_H-M   'P 1'
#
loop_
_entity.id
_entity.type
_entity.pdbx_description
1 polymer ?
#
loop_
_entity_poly.entity_id
_entity_poly.type
_entity_poly.pdbx_seq_one_letter_code
_entity_poly.pdbx_strand_id
1 'polypeptide(L)'
;MNTKRIKYLREAEIGKGPIIYWMQREQRVNDNWALIYAYEKTKENNTELIVVFNLVTKFLEATLRQYHFMIEGLKEIEEKLNKLNIP
;
A
#
# COMPACT_ATOMS: atom_id res chain seq x y z
N MET A 1 -5.87 3.10 -16.30
CA MET A 1 -5.67 4.10 -15.23
C MET A 1 -5.84 5.53 -15.73
N ASN A 2 -6.43 6.45 -14.92
CA ASN A 2 -6.42 7.89 -15.23
C ASN A 2 -5.14 8.54 -14.69
N THR A 3 -4.28 9.04 -15.57
CA THR A 3 -2.97 9.62 -15.20
C THR A 3 -3.07 10.84 -14.29
N LYS A 4 -4.21 11.57 -14.29
CA LYS A 4 -4.45 12.71 -13.40
C LYS A 4 -4.53 12.34 -11.91
N ARG A 5 -4.65 11.04 -11.58
CA ARG A 5 -4.62 10.55 -10.20
C ARG A 5 -3.21 10.38 -9.64
N ILE A 6 -2.19 10.49 -10.49
CA ILE A 6 -0.79 10.21 -10.15
C ILE A 6 -0.01 11.51 -10.15
N LYS A 7 0.82 11.69 -9.13
CA LYS A 7 1.79 12.77 -9.05
C LYS A 7 3.16 12.20 -8.71
N TYR A 8 4.14 12.43 -9.56
CA TYR A 8 5.53 12.09 -9.26
C TYR A 8 6.07 13.07 -8.23
N LEU A 9 6.53 12.55 -7.09
CA LEU A 9 7.13 13.35 -6.03
C LEU A 9 8.63 13.54 -6.22
N ARG A 10 9.27 12.61 -6.93
CA ARG A 10 10.69 12.60 -7.23
C ARG A 10 10.92 11.93 -8.58
N GLU A 11 11.81 12.52 -9.38
CA GLU A 11 12.35 11.88 -10.58
C GLU A 11 13.61 11.10 -10.20
N ALA A 12 13.66 9.84 -10.61
CA ALA A 12 14.79 8.94 -10.40
C ALA A 12 14.73 7.80 -11.43
N GLU A 13 15.88 7.18 -11.69
CA GLU A 13 15.92 5.93 -12.44
C GLU A 13 15.22 4.81 -11.65
N ILE A 14 14.42 4.02 -12.35
CA ILE A 14 13.66 2.94 -11.74
C ILE A 14 14.54 1.69 -11.68
N GLY A 15 14.80 1.21 -10.46
CA GLY A 15 15.56 -0.03 -10.25
C GLY A 15 14.77 -1.29 -10.64
N LYS A 16 15.47 -2.44 -10.66
CA LYS A 16 14.90 -3.76 -10.99
C LYS A 16 14.22 -4.48 -9.80
N GLY A 17 14.12 -3.81 -8.65
CA GLY A 17 13.54 -4.38 -7.44
C GLY A 17 12.02 -4.50 -7.51
N PRO A 18 11.38 -5.01 -6.43
CA PRO A 18 9.93 -5.03 -6.31
C PRO A 18 9.36 -3.61 -6.28
N ILE A 19 8.11 -3.48 -6.73
CA ILE A 19 7.33 -2.25 -6.51
C ILE A 19 6.81 -2.30 -5.08
N ILE A 20 7.05 -1.23 -4.31
CA ILE A 20 6.56 -1.10 -2.94
C ILE A 20 5.38 -0.13 -2.93
N TYR A 21 4.21 -0.62 -2.53
CA TYR A 21 3.10 0.24 -2.15
C TYR A 21 3.18 0.54 -0.66
N TRP A 22 3.64 1.74 -0.32
CA TRP A 22 3.57 2.23 1.05
C TRP A 22 2.13 2.65 1.38
N MET A 23 1.40 1.75 2.04
CA MET A 23 0.04 1.98 2.49
C MET A 23 0.06 2.83 3.76
N GLN A 24 -0.80 3.86 3.81
CA GLN A 24 -0.97 4.69 4.99
C GLN A 24 -2.45 5.04 5.21
N ARG A 25 -3.04 5.87 4.33
CA ARG A 25 -4.43 6.35 4.46
C ARG A 25 -5.47 5.36 3.95
N GLU A 26 -5.25 4.77 2.78
CA GLU A 26 -6.22 3.89 2.11
C GLU A 26 -6.00 2.44 2.55
N GLN A 27 -6.38 2.14 3.80
CA GLN A 27 -6.25 0.81 4.40
C GLN A 27 -7.36 -0.12 3.89
N ARG A 28 -7.25 -0.55 2.63
CA ARG A 28 -8.14 -1.52 1.98
C ARG A 28 -7.49 -2.11 0.73
N VAL A 29 -7.89 -3.33 0.38
CA VAL A 29 -7.42 -4.04 -0.83
C VAL A 29 -8.28 -3.68 -2.04
N ASN A 30 -9.60 -3.80 -1.90
CA ASN A 30 -10.54 -3.50 -2.98
C ASN A 30 -10.69 -1.98 -3.17
N ASP A 31 -10.90 -1.57 -4.41
CA ASP A 31 -11.17 -0.17 -4.79
C ASP A 31 -10.12 0.83 -4.29
N ASN A 32 -8.86 0.41 -4.28
CA ASN A 32 -7.70 1.21 -3.89
C ASN A 32 -6.89 1.59 -5.13
N TRP A 33 -7.03 2.84 -5.59
CA TRP A 33 -6.35 3.31 -6.81
C TRP A 33 -4.82 3.26 -6.70
N ALA A 34 -4.27 3.48 -5.51
CA ALA A 34 -2.83 3.42 -5.31
C ALA A 34 -2.31 1.98 -5.42
N LEU A 35 -3.03 1.01 -4.85
CA LEU A 35 -2.69 -0.41 -4.98
C LEU A 35 -2.83 -0.90 -6.43
N ILE A 36 -3.92 -0.53 -7.12
CA ILE A 36 -4.13 -0.87 -8.54
C ILE A 36 -2.98 -0.31 -9.38
N TYR A 37 -2.58 0.95 -9.14
CA TYR A 37 -1.48 1.56 -9.86
C TYR A 37 -0.13 0.89 -9.58
N ALA A 38 0.14 0.53 -8.33
CA ALA A 38 1.35 -0.20 -7.97
C ALA A 38 1.42 -1.56 -8.68
N TYR A 39 0.29 -2.28 -8.78
CA TYR A 39 0.21 -3.53 -9.53
C TYR A 39 0.32 -3.35 -11.06
N GLU A 40 -0.18 -2.26 -11.63
CA GLU A 40 0.08 -1.96 -13.03
C GLU A 40 1.58 -1.75 -13.29
N LYS A 41 2.30 -1.12 -12.35
CA LYS A 41 3.75 -0.91 -12.45
C LYS A 41 4.57 -2.17 -12.34
N THR A 42 4.10 -3.18 -11.61
CA THR A 42 4.81 -4.48 -11.60
C THR A 42 4.78 -5.16 -12.94
N LYS A 43 3.69 -5.02 -13.72
CA LYS A 43 3.59 -5.56 -15.08
C LYS A 43 4.55 -4.88 -16.04
N GLU A 44 4.68 -3.55 -15.94
CA GLU A 44 5.62 -2.78 -16.77
C GLU A 44 7.08 -3.16 -16.48
N ASN A 45 7.40 -3.43 -15.22
CA ASN A 45 8.77 -3.70 -14.78
C ASN A 45 9.11 -5.20 -14.65
N ASN A 46 8.14 -6.09 -14.91
CA ASN A 46 8.24 -7.53 -14.73
C ASN A 46 8.83 -7.92 -13.36
N THR A 47 8.22 -7.40 -12.29
CA THR A 47 8.66 -7.58 -10.89
C THR A 47 7.47 -7.88 -9.99
N GLU A 48 7.70 -8.05 -8.69
CA GLU A 48 6.67 -8.35 -7.70
C GLU A 48 6.13 -7.07 -7.02
N LEU A 49 4.94 -7.17 -6.41
CA LEU A 49 4.33 -6.10 -5.61
C LEU A 49 4.45 -6.48 -4.14
N ILE A 50 4.89 -5.53 -3.31
CA ILE A 50 4.90 -5.66 -1.85
C ILE A 50 4.12 -4.49 -1.25
N VAL A 51 3.28 -4.75 -0.26
CA VAL A 51 2.59 -3.73 0.51
C VAL A 51 3.31 -3.53 1.84
N VAL A 52 3.64 -2.28 2.16
CA VAL A 52 4.29 -1.92 3.42
C VAL A 52 3.41 -0.98 4.20
N PHE A 53 3.18 -1.29 5.48
CA PHE A 53 2.56 -0.39 6.44
C PHE A 53 3.52 -0.10 7.58
N ASN A 54 3.73 1.18 7.92
CA ASN A 54 4.58 1.57 9.05
C ASN A 54 3.71 1.95 10.25
N LEU A 55 3.67 1.08 11.27
CA LEU A 55 2.96 1.35 12.51
C LEU A 55 3.77 2.29 13.41
N VAL A 56 3.37 3.56 13.45
CA VAL A 56 4.00 4.55 14.33
C VAL A 56 3.47 4.48 15.75
N THR A 57 4.33 4.69 16.75
CA THR A 57 3.98 4.63 18.18
C THR A 57 3.18 5.84 18.67
N LYS A 58 3.23 6.96 17.94
CA LYS A 58 2.45 8.17 18.21
C LYS A 58 1.97 8.79 16.91
N PHE A 59 0.66 8.93 16.77
CA PHE A 59 0.02 9.60 15.65
C PHE A 59 -1.01 10.60 16.16
N LEU A 60 -0.67 11.90 16.13
CA LEU A 60 -1.50 12.98 16.67
C LEU A 60 -1.97 12.64 18.09
N GLU A 61 -3.28 12.69 18.34
CA GLU A 61 -3.93 12.34 19.60
C GLU A 61 -4.70 11.01 19.52
N ALA A 62 -4.29 10.10 18.62
CA ALA A 62 -4.92 8.79 18.50
C ALA A 62 -4.81 8.01 19.82
N THR A 63 -5.94 7.55 20.33
CA THR A 63 -6.01 6.73 21.55
C THR A 63 -5.90 5.24 21.21
N LEU A 64 -5.79 4.41 22.24
CA LEU A 64 -5.78 2.95 22.10
C LEU A 64 -6.98 2.43 21.29
N ARG A 65 -8.16 3.07 21.39
CA ARG A 65 -9.35 2.66 20.63
C ARG A 65 -9.13 2.77 19.12
N GLN A 66 -8.56 3.89 18.66
CA GLN A 66 -8.26 4.10 17.23
C GLN A 66 -7.21 3.11 16.74
N TYR A 67 -6.16 2.88 17.54
CA TYR A 67 -5.12 1.90 17.20
C TYR A 67 -5.68 0.47 17.13
N HIS A 68 -6.51 0.08 18.09
CA HIS A 68 -7.13 -1.24 18.08
C HIS A 68 -7.99 -1.44 16.83
N PHE A 69 -8.86 -0.48 16.51
CA PHE A 69 -9.69 -0.53 15.29
C PHE A 69 -8.83 -0.64 14.01
N MET A 70 -7.77 0.15 13.92
CA MET A 70 -6.84 0.11 12.80
C MET A 70 -6.13 -1.24 12.68
N ILE A 71 -5.61 -1.78 13.79
CA ILE A 71 -4.86 -3.04 13.80
C ILE A 71 -5.75 -4.23 13.42
N GLU A 72 -6.99 -4.30 13.94
CA GLU A 72 -7.93 -5.36 13.53
C GLU A 72 -8.25 -5.27 12.04
N GLY A 73 -8.42 -4.05 11.50
CA GLY A 73 -8.57 -3.85 10.06
C GLY A 73 -7.34 -4.27 9.25
N LEU A 74 -6.12 -3.99 9.75
CA LEU A 74 -4.88 -4.40 9.10
C LEU A 74 -4.71 -5.92 9.04
N LYS A 75 -5.14 -6.67 10.07
CA LYS A 75 -5.16 -8.14 10.03
C LYS A 75 -6.06 -8.67 8.90
N GLU A 76 -7.26 -8.12 8.75
CA GLU A 76 -8.13 -8.51 7.62
C GLU A 76 -7.53 -8.15 6.25
N ILE A 77 -6.80 -7.04 6.17
CA ILE A 77 -6.12 -6.62 4.93
C ILE A 77 -5.00 -7.60 4.61
N GLU A 78 -4.18 -7.97 5.59
CA GLU A 78 -3.12 -8.98 5.44
C GLU A 78 -3.70 -10.30 4.89
N GLU A 79 -4.78 -10.82 5.47
CA GLU A 79 -5.43 -12.04 4.96
C GLU A 79 -5.90 -11.92 3.50
N LYS A 80 -6.43 -10.74 3.12
CA LYS A 80 -6.90 -10.48 1.75
C LYS A 80 -5.73 -10.35 0.77
N LEU A 81 -4.63 -9.71 1.16
CA LEU A 81 -3.42 -9.58 0.35
C LEU A 81 -2.72 -10.93 0.16
N ASN A 82 -2.65 -11.74 1.22
CA ASN A 82 -2.09 -13.09 1.17
C ASN A 82 -2.84 -13.99 0.17
N LYS A 83 -4.18 -13.90 0.10
CA LYS A 83 -4.97 -14.62 -0.92
C LYS A 83 -4.66 -14.20 -2.36
N LEU A 84 -4.08 -13.01 -2.55
CA LEU A 84 -3.64 -12.49 -3.84
C LEU A 84 -2.15 -12.72 -4.09
N ASN A 85 -1.44 -13.41 -3.21
CA ASN A 85 0.03 -13.57 -3.22
C ASN A 85 0.78 -12.23 -3.22
N ILE A 86 0.25 -11.24 -2.48
CA ILE A 86 0.90 -9.96 -2.28
C ILE A 86 1.38 -9.93 -0.82
N PRO A 87 2.71 -9.95 -0.58
CA PRO A 87 3.28 -9.78 0.76
C PRO A 87 3.01 -8.39 1.34
#